data_AF-V5HB79-F1
#
_entry.id   AF-V5HB79-F1
#
_cell.length_a   1.000
_cell.length_b   1.000
_cell.length_c   1.000
_cell.angle_alpha   90.00
_cell.angle_beta   90.00
_cell.angle_gamma   90.00
#
_symmetry.space_group_name_H-M   'P 1'
#
loop_
_entity.id
_entity.type
_entity.pdbx_description
1 polymer ?
#
loop_
_entity_poly.entity_id
_entity_poly.type
_entity_poly.pdbx_seq_one_letter_code
_entity_poly.pdbx_strand_id
1 'polypeptide(L)'
;MLKISDHLSDLRTSVEQCPEDVREAARNTQEQSEAQSSRFSEQLVRVVTRVFAAANKELKVAIEDTMKTHMAQELRAQSEELMNVMKSVSDCVLGFSGPKEFHWYFKSWERSKDLSFLTGRQQKESPFLYVYGYNVCICSYLDINRLYVCLCIHPGVNDSKLEWPFSKSYTLGVIHPKDKAKRKICRVDASKYPD
;
A
#
# COMPACT_ATOMS: atom_id res chain seq x y z
N MET A 1 68.27 35.57 -86.22
CA MET A 1 68.67 35.30 -84.81
C MET A 1 67.68 35.84 -83.77
N LEU A 2 66.85 36.85 -84.09
CA LEU A 2 65.91 37.49 -83.14
C LEU A 2 64.81 36.56 -82.57
N LYS A 3 64.16 35.72 -83.38
CA LYS A 3 63.04 34.85 -82.95
C LYS A 3 63.37 33.87 -81.81
N ILE A 4 64.60 33.35 -81.77
CA ILE A 4 65.00 32.37 -80.73
C ILE A 4 65.21 33.06 -79.39
N SER A 5 65.65 34.33 -79.40
CA SER A 5 65.86 35.13 -78.20
C SER A 5 64.54 35.51 -77.53
N ASP A 6 63.51 35.83 -78.31
CA ASP A 6 62.18 36.16 -77.78
C ASP A 6 61.53 34.95 -77.12
N HIS A 7 61.58 33.78 -77.76
CA HIS A 7 61.05 32.54 -77.18
C HIS A 7 61.79 32.10 -75.90
N LEU A 8 63.10 32.36 -75.80
CA LEU A 8 63.86 32.09 -74.57
C LEU A 8 63.52 33.07 -73.46
N SER A 9 63.25 34.34 -73.78
CA SER A 9 62.78 35.34 -72.82
C SER A 9 61.37 35.04 -72.32
N ASP A 10 60.45 34.65 -73.22
CA ASP A 10 59.08 34.25 -72.86
C ASP A 10 59.09 33.00 -71.96
N LEU A 11 59.89 32.00 -72.30
CA LEU A 11 60.04 30.78 -71.49
C LEU A 11 60.62 31.10 -70.12
N ARG A 12 61.64 31.96 -70.06
CA ARG A 12 62.23 32.40 -68.80
C ARG A 12 61.21 33.12 -67.92
N THR A 13 60.40 34.00 -68.50
CA THR A 13 59.33 34.72 -67.78
C THR A 13 58.27 33.75 -67.26
N SER A 14 57.89 32.75 -68.06
CA SER A 14 56.93 31.71 -67.68
C SER A 14 57.46 30.80 -66.55
N VAL A 15 58.75 30.45 -66.60
CA VAL A 15 59.43 29.70 -65.54
C VAL A 15 59.59 30.53 -64.26
N GLU A 16 59.81 31.85 -64.38
CA GLU A 16 59.91 32.77 -63.24
C GLU A 16 58.53 33.05 -62.60
N GLN A 17 57.42 32.99 -63.35
CA GLN A 17 56.05 33.14 -62.83
C GLN A 17 55.43 31.86 -62.28
N CYS A 18 55.79 30.69 -62.80
CA CYS A 18 55.28 29.39 -62.35
C CYS A 18 55.31 29.16 -60.82
N PRO A 19 56.37 29.53 -60.07
CA PRO A 19 56.42 29.36 -58.62
C PRO A 19 55.42 30.25 -57.86
N GLU A 20 55.09 31.43 -58.40
CA GLU A 20 54.12 32.34 -57.79
C GLU A 20 52.70 31.84 -58.05
N ASP A 21 52.41 31.40 -59.28
CA ASP A 21 51.12 30.80 -59.65
C ASP A 21 50.84 29.53 -58.83
N VAL A 22 51.85 28.69 -58.61
CA VAL A 22 51.74 27.49 -57.75
C VAL A 22 51.46 27.87 -56.30
N ARG A 23 52.08 28.94 -55.79
CA ARG A 23 51.88 29.41 -54.42
C ARG A 23 50.49 30.02 -54.23
N GLU A 24 50.02 30.77 -55.22
CA GLU A 24 48.66 31.32 -55.25
C GLU A 24 47.61 30.22 -55.34
N ALA A 25 47.80 29.21 -56.21
CA ALA A 25 46.92 28.06 -56.30
C ALA A 25 46.87 27.26 -54.98
N ALA A 26 48.01 27.08 -54.32
CA ALA A 26 48.07 26.43 -53.01
C ALA A 26 47.31 27.24 -51.94
N ARG A 27 47.49 28.57 -51.90
CA ARG A 27 46.78 29.47 -50.97
C ARG A 27 45.26 29.43 -51.21
N ASN A 28 44.82 29.52 -52.46
CA ASN A 28 43.40 29.45 -52.82
C ASN A 28 42.77 28.12 -52.43
N THR A 29 43.49 27.00 -52.62
CA THR A 29 43.03 25.67 -52.22
C THR A 29 42.92 25.56 -50.70
N GLN A 30 43.88 26.10 -49.96
CA GLN A 30 43.86 26.13 -48.50
C GLN A 30 42.69 26.98 -47.98
N GLU A 31 42.53 28.21 -48.46
CA GLU A 31 41.42 29.09 -48.08
C GLU A 31 40.05 28.45 -48.39
N GLN A 32 39.92 27.78 -49.54
CA GLN A 32 38.70 27.04 -49.88
C GLN A 32 38.46 25.88 -48.92
N SER A 33 39.49 25.12 -48.55
CA SER A 33 39.36 24.00 -47.62
C SER A 33 38.99 24.46 -46.20
N GLU A 34 39.54 25.58 -45.74
CA GLU A 34 39.21 26.18 -44.44
C GLU A 34 37.77 26.71 -44.42
N ALA A 35 37.34 27.37 -45.50
CA ALA A 35 35.96 27.84 -45.64
C ALA A 35 34.94 26.68 -45.66
N GLN A 36 35.26 25.58 -46.34
CA GLN A 36 34.42 24.37 -46.34
C GLN A 36 34.39 23.70 -44.96
N SER A 37 35.54 23.57 -44.30
CA SER A 37 35.63 23.03 -42.95
C SER A 37 34.81 23.85 -41.94
N SER A 38 34.90 25.18 -41.99
CA SER A 38 34.10 26.08 -41.15
C SER A 38 32.60 25.89 -41.37
N ARG A 39 32.15 25.84 -42.64
CA ARG A 39 30.74 25.62 -42.97
C ARG A 39 30.23 24.26 -42.47
N PHE A 40 31.04 23.22 -42.65
CA PHE A 40 30.69 21.88 -42.19
C PHE A 40 30.62 21.82 -40.66
N SER A 41 31.55 22.46 -39.95
CA SER A 41 31.54 22.59 -38.50
C SER A 41 30.26 23.27 -37.99
N GLU A 42 29.85 24.39 -38.60
CA GLU A 42 28.59 25.06 -38.23
C GLU A 42 27.34 24.21 -38.51
N GLN A 43 27.33 23.45 -39.60
CA GLN A 43 26.23 22.53 -39.91
C GLN A 43 26.17 21.40 -38.89
N LEU A 44 27.32 20.83 -38.53
CA LEU A 44 27.44 19.81 -37.48
C LEU A 44 26.89 20.34 -36.15
N VAL A 45 27.31 21.52 -35.71
CA VAL A 45 26.81 22.14 -34.47
C VAL A 45 25.29 22.32 -34.53
N ARG A 46 24.74 22.79 -35.65
CA ARG A 46 23.28 22.93 -35.82
C ARG A 46 22.54 21.61 -35.74
N VAL A 47 23.04 20.57 -36.42
CA VAL A 47 22.44 19.23 -36.42
C VAL A 47 22.50 18.62 -35.02
N VAL A 48 23.69 18.61 -34.39
CA VAL A 48 23.89 18.08 -33.05
C VAL A 48 22.98 18.78 -32.05
N THR A 49 22.90 20.11 -32.09
CA THR A 49 22.03 20.88 -31.18
C THR A 49 20.56 20.50 -31.35
N ARG A 50 20.07 20.37 -32.59
CA ARG A 50 18.68 19.97 -32.85
C ARG A 50 18.38 18.55 -32.37
N VAL A 51 19.28 17.61 -32.65
CA VAL A 51 19.14 16.21 -32.23
C VAL A 51 19.13 16.11 -30.70
N PHE A 52 20.07 16.77 -30.01
CA PHE A 52 20.10 16.81 -28.56
C PHE A 52 18.85 17.46 -27.96
N ALA A 53 18.38 18.57 -28.54
CA ALA A 53 17.17 19.23 -28.06
C ALA A 53 15.92 18.33 -28.19
N ALA A 54 15.79 17.60 -29.30
CA ALA A 54 14.70 16.65 -29.50
C ALA A 54 14.79 15.48 -28.50
N ALA A 55 15.97 14.87 -28.37
CA ALA A 55 16.20 13.77 -27.42
C ALA A 55 15.94 14.18 -25.97
N ASN A 56 16.39 15.38 -25.57
CA ASN A 56 16.13 15.90 -24.23
C ASN A 56 14.65 16.16 -23.97
N LYS A 57 13.89 16.61 -24.98
CA LYS A 57 12.45 16.80 -24.85
C LYS A 57 11.73 15.47 -24.64
N GLU A 58 12.08 14.45 -25.43
CA GLU A 58 11.52 13.10 -25.30
C GLU A 58 11.89 12.47 -23.94
N LEU A 59 13.15 12.57 -23.54
CA LEU A 59 13.63 12.06 -22.26
C LEU A 59 12.89 12.71 -21.09
N LYS A 60 12.67 14.03 -21.13
CA LYS A 60 11.93 14.75 -20.09
C LYS A 60 10.50 14.23 -19.95
N VAL A 61 9.79 14.03 -21.07
CA VAL A 61 8.43 13.49 -21.07
C VAL A 61 8.42 12.06 -20.51
N ALA A 62 9.36 11.22 -20.94
CA ALA A 62 9.46 9.85 -20.45
C ALA A 62 9.72 9.78 -18.94
N ILE A 63 10.57 10.67 -18.41
CA ILE A 63 10.82 10.76 -16.97
C ILE A 63 9.56 11.20 -16.23
N GLU A 64 8.85 12.21 -16.73
CA GLU A 64 7.63 12.72 -16.09
C GLU A 64 6.51 11.65 -16.05
N ASP A 65 6.28 10.96 -17.16
CA ASP A 65 5.31 9.86 -17.24
C ASP A 65 5.69 8.69 -16.32
N THR A 66 6.98 8.34 -16.27
CA THR A 66 7.48 7.28 -15.39
C THR A 66 7.29 7.65 -13.92
N MET A 67 7.66 8.88 -13.52
CA MET A 67 7.48 9.35 -12.16
C MET A 67 6.00 9.38 -11.77
N LYS A 68 5.13 9.89 -12.63
CA LYS A 68 3.69 9.95 -12.38
C LYS A 68 3.09 8.55 -12.19
N THR A 69 3.50 7.60 -13.02
CA THR A 69 3.04 6.20 -12.94
C THR A 69 3.52 5.54 -11.65
N HIS A 70 4.81 5.70 -11.32
CA HIS A 70 5.38 5.17 -10.09
C HIS A 70 4.71 5.76 -8.84
N MET A 71 4.52 7.07 -8.79
CA MET A 71 3.84 7.74 -7.67
C MET A 71 2.38 7.28 -7.52
N ALA A 72 1.66 7.08 -8.62
CA ALA A 72 0.29 6.59 -8.58
C ALA A 72 0.20 5.14 -8.06
N GLN A 73 1.17 4.30 -8.43
CA GLN A 73 1.27 2.92 -7.92
C GLN A 73 1.58 2.90 -6.42
N GLU A 74 2.58 3.66 -5.99
CA GLU A 74 2.96 3.76 -4.58
C GLU A 74 1.81 4.30 -3.73
N LEU A 75 1.13 5.36 -4.19
CA LEU A 75 -0.02 5.93 -3.48
C LEU A 75 -1.16 4.91 -3.35
N ARG A 76 -1.38 4.08 -4.38
CA ARG A 76 -2.39 3.02 -4.33
C ARG A 76 -1.99 1.94 -3.32
N ALA A 77 -0.75 1.48 -3.33
CA ALA A 77 -0.24 0.48 -2.40
C ALA A 77 -0.36 0.96 -0.94
N GLN A 78 0.08 2.20 -0.66
CA GLN A 78 -0.04 2.80 0.66
C GLN A 78 -1.50 2.98 1.09
N SER A 79 -2.39 3.33 0.15
CA SER A 79 -3.82 3.45 0.45
C SER A 79 -4.45 2.10 0.80
N GLU A 80 -4.10 1.03 0.07
CA GLU A 80 -4.56 -0.33 0.35
C GLU A 80 -4.04 -0.83 1.72
N GLU A 81 -2.76 -0.59 2.02
CA GLU A 81 -2.17 -0.91 3.32
C GLU A 81 -2.88 -0.17 4.46
N LEU A 82 -3.10 1.14 4.31
CA LEU A 82 -3.80 1.95 5.30
C LEU A 82 -5.24 1.45 5.52
N MET A 83 -5.95 1.07 4.47
CA MET A 83 -7.29 0.49 4.57
C MET A 83 -7.29 -0.84 5.32
N ASN A 84 -6.29 -1.69 5.08
CA ASN A 84 -6.13 -2.95 5.80
C ASN A 84 -5.85 -2.72 7.30
N VAL A 85 -4.97 -1.78 7.63
CA VAL A 85 -4.68 -1.37 9.01
C VAL A 85 -5.94 -0.80 9.67
N MET A 86 -6.67 0.07 8.99
CA MET A 86 -7.90 0.67 9.52
C MET A 86 -8.97 -0.38 9.79
N LYS A 87 -9.14 -1.37 8.90
CA LYS A 87 -10.05 -2.50 9.12
C LYS A 87 -9.65 -3.32 10.34
N SER A 88 -8.37 -3.65 10.48
CA SER A 88 -7.84 -4.35 11.66
C SER A 88 -8.09 -3.57 12.96
N VAL A 89 -7.89 -2.25 12.94
CA VAL A 89 -8.16 -1.39 14.10
C VAL A 89 -9.67 -1.33 14.39
N SER A 90 -10.52 -1.23 13.37
CA SER A 90 -11.98 -1.26 13.53
C SER A 90 -12.46 -2.57 14.13
N ASP A 91 -11.99 -3.71 13.63
CA ASP A 91 -12.35 -5.04 14.14
C ASP A 91 -11.92 -5.20 15.62
N CYS A 92 -10.73 -4.69 15.96
CA CYS A 92 -10.24 -4.58 17.32
C CYS A 92 -11.18 -3.72 18.19
N VAL A 93 -11.46 -2.48 17.77
CA VAL A 93 -12.31 -1.52 18.50
C VAL A 93 -13.72 -2.06 18.70
N LEU A 94 -14.32 -2.73 17.70
CA LEU A 94 -15.63 -3.35 17.82
C LEU A 94 -15.62 -4.51 18.84
N GLY A 95 -14.53 -5.28 18.90
CA GLY A 95 -14.34 -6.32 19.93
C GLY A 95 -14.23 -5.74 21.35
N PHE A 96 -13.66 -4.55 21.50
CA PHE A 96 -13.53 -3.86 22.80
C PHE A 96 -14.75 -3.01 23.18
N SER A 97 -15.49 -2.50 22.20
CA SER A 97 -16.62 -1.57 22.37
C SER A 97 -17.99 -2.25 22.23
N GLY A 98 -18.02 -3.58 22.35
CA GLY A 98 -19.25 -4.38 22.30
C GLY A 98 -20.31 -3.89 23.30
N PRO A 99 -21.60 -4.25 23.06
CA PRO A 99 -22.69 -3.84 23.95
C PRO A 99 -22.41 -4.30 25.38
N LYS A 100 -22.51 -3.35 26.33
CA LYS A 100 -22.27 -3.59 27.77
C LYS A 100 -23.34 -4.49 28.41
N GLU A 101 -24.43 -4.73 27.70
CA GLU A 101 -25.57 -5.53 28.16
C GLU A 101 -26.02 -6.45 27.02
N PHE A 102 -26.19 -7.74 27.33
CA PHE A 102 -26.59 -8.76 26.37
C PHE A 102 -27.74 -9.59 26.97
N HIS A 103 -28.83 -9.71 26.20
CA HIS A 103 -30.01 -10.49 26.59
C HIS A 103 -30.16 -11.67 25.64
N TRP A 104 -30.14 -12.88 26.20
CA TRP A 104 -30.39 -14.10 25.45
C TRP A 104 -31.80 -14.62 25.72
N TYR A 105 -32.63 -14.64 24.66
CA TYR A 105 -33.98 -15.19 24.71
C TYR A 105 -33.95 -16.66 24.30
N PHE A 106 -34.03 -17.54 25.28
CA PHE A 106 -34.05 -18.98 25.05
C PHE A 106 -35.43 -19.46 24.57
N LYS A 107 -35.48 -20.04 23.36
CA LYS A 107 -36.67 -20.72 22.84
C LYS A 107 -36.69 -22.18 23.29
N SER A 108 -37.87 -22.79 23.36
CA SER A 108 -38.05 -24.22 23.69
C SER A 108 -37.72 -24.61 25.14
N TRP A 109 -38.05 -23.74 26.10
CA TRP A 109 -37.91 -23.99 27.54
C TRP A 109 -38.61 -25.27 28.02
N GLU A 110 -39.85 -25.51 27.60
CA GLU A 110 -40.63 -26.68 28.03
C GLU A 110 -39.96 -27.99 27.63
N ARG A 111 -39.63 -28.15 26.34
CA ARG A 111 -38.89 -29.30 25.84
C ARG A 111 -37.56 -29.51 26.57
N SER A 112 -36.89 -28.44 26.96
CA SER A 112 -35.60 -28.53 27.66
C SER A 112 -35.76 -29.04 29.09
N LYS A 113 -36.86 -28.66 29.78
CA LYS A 113 -37.23 -29.26 31.07
C LYS A 113 -37.46 -30.76 30.90
N ASP A 114 -38.30 -31.17 29.95
CA ASP A 114 -38.62 -32.59 29.73
C ASP A 114 -37.35 -33.41 29.44
N LEU A 115 -36.48 -32.89 28.57
CA LEU A 115 -35.19 -33.52 28.29
C LEU A 115 -34.27 -33.56 29.52
N SER A 116 -34.26 -32.52 30.36
CA SER A 116 -33.46 -32.53 31.60
C SER A 116 -33.95 -33.59 32.60
N PHE A 117 -35.25 -33.84 32.69
CA PHE A 117 -35.79 -34.95 33.49
C PHE A 117 -35.36 -36.32 32.95
N LEU A 118 -35.28 -36.47 31.62
CA LEU A 118 -34.92 -37.73 30.97
C LEU A 118 -33.41 -38.01 30.96
N THR A 119 -32.58 -36.97 30.79
CA THR A 119 -31.12 -37.09 30.58
C THR A 119 -30.29 -36.63 31.77
N GLY A 120 -30.93 -36.12 32.82
CA GLY A 120 -30.30 -35.62 34.05
C GLY A 120 -29.70 -34.22 33.93
N ARG A 121 -29.21 -33.78 32.76
CA ARG A 121 -28.68 -32.43 32.56
C ARG A 121 -28.81 -31.96 31.12
N GLN A 122 -29.22 -30.72 30.94
CA GLN A 122 -29.22 -30.05 29.64
C GLN A 122 -28.33 -28.80 29.69
N GLN A 123 -27.35 -28.73 28.80
CA GLN A 123 -26.49 -27.56 28.61
C GLN A 123 -26.86 -26.83 27.33
N LYS A 124 -26.92 -25.50 27.40
CA LYS A 124 -27.14 -24.63 26.25
C LYS A 124 -26.29 -23.39 26.36
N GLU A 125 -25.65 -23.03 25.25
CA GLU A 125 -24.84 -21.82 25.10
C GLU A 125 -25.60 -20.80 24.26
N SER A 126 -25.48 -19.53 24.65
CA SER A 126 -25.92 -18.41 23.82
C SER A 126 -25.01 -18.27 22.61
N PRO A 127 -25.40 -17.46 21.60
CA PRO A 127 -24.44 -16.96 20.63
C PRO A 127 -23.23 -16.31 21.31
N PHE A 128 -22.07 -16.43 20.67
CA PHE A 128 -20.84 -15.79 21.09
C PHE A 128 -20.91 -14.27 20.91
N LEU A 129 -20.30 -13.55 21.84
CA LEU A 129 -20.19 -12.09 21.83
C LEU A 129 -18.79 -11.69 22.27
N TYR A 130 -18.25 -10.63 21.68
CA TYR A 130 -17.02 -10.01 22.17
C TYR A 130 -17.33 -8.91 23.19
N VAL A 131 -16.79 -9.06 24.41
CA VAL A 131 -16.94 -8.10 25.50
C VAL A 131 -15.57 -7.79 26.07
N TYR A 132 -15.17 -6.51 26.07
CA TYR A 132 -13.81 -6.09 26.43
C TYR A 132 -12.71 -6.86 25.66
N GLY A 133 -13.00 -7.28 24.43
CA GLY A 133 -12.10 -8.08 23.59
C GLY A 133 -12.14 -9.59 23.82
N TYR A 134 -12.74 -10.08 24.91
CA TYR A 134 -12.88 -11.52 25.20
C TYR A 134 -14.04 -12.12 24.41
N ASN A 135 -13.83 -13.30 23.82
CA ASN A 135 -14.89 -14.09 23.20
C ASN A 135 -15.68 -14.82 24.30
N VAL A 136 -16.92 -14.40 24.56
CA VAL A 136 -17.73 -14.91 25.67
C VAL A 136 -19.09 -15.42 25.21
N CYS A 137 -19.67 -16.33 25.98
CA CYS A 137 -21.07 -16.71 25.86
C CYS A 137 -21.72 -16.88 27.24
N ILE A 138 -23.06 -16.86 27.27
CA ILE A 138 -23.82 -17.28 28.45
C ILE A 138 -24.07 -18.77 28.31
N CYS A 139 -23.59 -19.55 29.27
CA CYS A 139 -23.90 -20.96 29.36
C CYS A 139 -24.95 -21.21 30.45
N SER A 140 -25.99 -21.95 30.09
CA SER A 140 -27.04 -22.38 30.98
C SER A 140 -27.04 -23.89 31.16
N TYR A 141 -27.17 -24.32 32.42
CA TYR A 141 -27.35 -25.72 32.79
C TYR A 141 -28.70 -25.88 33.47
N LEU A 142 -29.53 -26.74 32.91
CA LEU A 142 -30.80 -27.13 33.49
C LEU A 142 -30.69 -28.55 34.05
N ASP A 143 -30.96 -28.66 35.34
CA ASP A 143 -31.17 -29.90 36.08
C ASP A 143 -32.63 -29.92 36.58
N ILE A 144 -33.12 -31.06 37.04
CA ILE A 144 -34.50 -31.42 37.40
C ILE A 144 -35.28 -30.26 38.04
N ASN A 145 -34.65 -29.48 38.93
CA ASN A 145 -35.28 -28.31 39.58
C ASN A 145 -34.40 -27.06 39.66
N ARG A 146 -33.28 -27.00 38.95
CA ARG A 146 -32.31 -25.89 39.09
C ARG A 146 -31.78 -25.43 37.76
N LEU A 147 -31.82 -24.11 37.56
CA LEU A 147 -31.17 -23.44 36.45
C LEU A 147 -29.89 -22.78 36.97
N TYR A 148 -28.77 -23.18 36.42
CA TYR A 148 -27.48 -22.52 36.60
C TYR A 148 -27.19 -21.70 35.35
N VAL A 149 -26.66 -20.50 35.54
CA VAL A 149 -26.24 -19.62 34.46
C VAL A 149 -24.85 -19.12 34.81
N CYS A 150 -23.92 -19.20 33.86
CA CYS A 150 -22.54 -18.72 34.02
C CYS A 150 -22.09 -17.98 32.75
N LEU A 151 -21.08 -17.13 32.92
CA LEU A 151 -20.33 -16.56 31.82
C LEU A 151 -19.20 -17.53 31.46
N CYS A 152 -19.11 -17.92 30.21
CA CYS A 152 -18.03 -18.75 29.69
C CYS A 152 -17.14 -17.90 28.79
N ILE A 153 -15.82 -18.06 28.94
CA ILE A 153 -14.81 -17.42 28.09
C ILE A 153 -14.24 -18.50 27.19
N HIS A 154 -14.24 -18.24 25.89
CA HIS A 154 -13.75 -19.14 24.85
C HIS A 154 -12.52 -18.54 24.18
N PRO A 155 -11.69 -19.37 23.51
CA PRO A 155 -10.60 -18.86 22.69
C PRO A 155 -11.10 -17.83 21.68
N GLY A 156 -10.41 -16.70 21.62
CA GLY A 156 -10.72 -15.55 20.79
C GLY A 156 -9.51 -15.08 19.99
N VAL A 157 -9.76 -14.34 18.91
CA VAL A 157 -8.70 -13.79 18.05
C VAL A 157 -7.86 -12.72 18.74
N ASN A 158 -8.34 -12.19 19.87
CA ASN A 158 -7.69 -11.12 20.63
C ASN A 158 -6.88 -11.62 21.82
N ASP A 159 -6.91 -12.92 22.15
CA ASP A 159 -6.44 -13.45 23.44
C ASP A 159 -5.00 -13.08 23.79
N SER A 160 -4.12 -12.99 22.78
CA SER A 160 -2.71 -12.60 22.95
C SER A 160 -2.49 -11.15 23.40
N LYS A 161 -3.50 -10.30 23.25
CA LYS A 161 -3.48 -8.87 23.62
C LYS A 161 -4.26 -8.59 24.90
N LEU A 162 -4.90 -9.61 25.49
CA LEU A 162 -5.76 -9.46 26.66
C LEU A 162 -5.01 -9.80 27.94
N GLU A 163 -5.50 -9.24 29.04
CA GLU A 163 -5.02 -9.55 30.38
C GLU A 163 -5.56 -10.91 30.82
N TRP A 164 -4.70 -11.78 31.35
CA TRP A 164 -5.12 -13.05 31.92
C TRP A 164 -4.56 -13.22 33.34
N PRO A 165 -5.31 -13.85 34.28
CA PRO A 165 -6.67 -14.36 34.13
C PRO A 165 -7.72 -13.24 34.00
N PHE A 166 -8.94 -13.59 33.59
CA PHE A 166 -10.02 -12.62 33.41
C PHE A 166 -10.35 -11.90 34.73
N SER A 167 -10.26 -10.57 34.72
CA SER A 167 -10.33 -9.74 35.94
C SER A 167 -11.51 -8.76 35.97
N LYS A 168 -12.44 -8.82 35.01
CA LYS A 168 -13.52 -7.83 34.92
C LYS A 168 -14.70 -8.18 35.83
N SER A 169 -15.37 -7.14 36.34
CA SER A 169 -16.65 -7.28 37.03
C SER A 169 -17.80 -7.35 36.03
N TYR A 170 -18.74 -8.27 36.25
CA TYR A 170 -19.91 -8.44 35.39
C TYR A 170 -21.18 -8.73 36.21
N THR A 171 -22.32 -8.57 35.56
CA THR A 171 -23.63 -8.85 36.13
C THR A 171 -24.31 -9.93 35.29
N LEU A 172 -24.76 -11.00 35.93
CA LEU A 172 -25.40 -12.13 35.27
C LEU A 172 -26.69 -12.49 35.98
N GLY A 173 -27.73 -12.82 35.22
CA GLY A 173 -29.01 -13.17 35.83
C GLY A 173 -30.08 -13.60 34.86
N VAL A 174 -31.23 -13.92 35.42
CA VAL A 174 -32.45 -14.33 34.70
C VAL A 174 -33.52 -13.30 34.94
N ILE A 175 -34.19 -12.88 33.87
CA ILE A 175 -35.25 -11.88 33.89
C ILE A 175 -36.53 -12.56 33.41
N HIS A 176 -37.63 -12.39 34.14
CA HIS A 176 -38.92 -12.92 33.74
C HIS A 176 -39.40 -12.21 32.46
N PRO A 177 -39.80 -12.95 31.41
CA PRO A 177 -40.00 -12.38 30.07
C PRO A 177 -41.13 -11.36 29.98
N LYS A 178 -42.14 -11.46 30.87
CA LYS A 178 -43.31 -10.55 30.90
C LYS A 178 -43.25 -9.51 32.01
N ASP A 179 -42.37 -9.68 32.99
CA ASP A 179 -42.35 -8.88 34.21
C ASP A 179 -40.90 -8.63 34.60
N LYS A 180 -40.32 -7.55 34.08
CA LYS A 180 -38.89 -7.25 34.26
C LYS A 180 -38.51 -6.98 35.72
N ALA A 181 -39.48 -6.69 36.60
CA ALA A 181 -39.23 -6.54 38.03
C ALA A 181 -38.93 -7.90 38.69
N LYS A 182 -39.53 -8.98 38.17
CA LYS A 182 -39.20 -10.36 38.56
C LYS A 182 -37.91 -10.80 37.89
N ARG A 183 -36.78 -10.56 38.56
CA ARG A 183 -35.46 -10.95 38.09
C ARG A 183 -34.59 -11.46 39.23
N LYS A 184 -33.69 -12.38 38.92
CA LYS A 184 -32.64 -12.83 39.83
C LYS A 184 -31.30 -12.55 39.19
N ILE A 185 -30.51 -11.68 39.80
CA ILE A 185 -29.26 -11.17 39.26
C ILE A 185 -28.17 -11.31 40.32
N CYS A 186 -26.97 -11.69 39.88
CA CYS A 186 -25.76 -11.73 40.67
C CYS A 186 -24.71 -10.81 40.03
N ARG A 187 -24.05 -10.00 40.85
CA ARG A 187 -22.86 -9.26 40.43
C ARG A 187 -21.64 -10.08 40.83
N VAL A 188 -20.77 -10.35 39.87
CA VAL A 188 -19.55 -11.11 40.05
C VAL A 188 -18.37 -10.18 39.80
N ASP A 189 -17.40 -10.21 40.72
CA ASP A 189 -16.12 -9.58 40.54
C ASP A 189 -15.07 -10.68 40.35
N ALA A 190 -14.69 -10.93 39.08
CA ALA A 190 -13.81 -12.04 38.74
C ALA A 190 -12.40 -11.85 39.31
N SER A 191 -11.96 -10.61 39.56
CA SER A 191 -10.65 -10.33 40.15
C SER A 191 -10.44 -10.94 41.55
N LYS A 192 -11.54 -11.29 42.24
CA LYS A 192 -11.52 -11.92 43.57
C LYS A 192 -11.28 -13.42 43.54
N TYR A 193 -11.29 -14.02 42.36
CA TYR A 193 -11.10 -15.45 42.15
C TYR A 193 -9.92 -15.65 41.19
N PRO A 194 -8.68 -15.34 41.62
CA PRO A 194 -7.50 -15.64 40.84
C PRO A 194 -7.34 -17.16 40.72
N ASP A 195 -7.04 -17.62 39.52
CA ASP A 195 -6.69 -19.03 39.23
C ASP A 195 -5.37 -19.45 39.89
#